data_AF-A0A6N2CH53-F1
#
_entry.id   AF-A0A6N2CH53-F1
#
_cell.length_a   1.000
_cell.length_b   1.000
_cell.length_c   1.000
_cell.angle_alpha   90.00
_cell.angle_beta   90.00
_cell.angle_gamma   90.00
#
_symmetry.space_group_name_H-M   'P 1'
#
loop_
_entity.id
_entity.type
_entity.pdbx_description
1 polymer ?
#
loop_
_entity_poly.entity_id
_entity_poly.type
_entity_poly.pdbx_seq_one_letter_code
_entity_poly.pdbx_strand_id
1 'polypeptide(L)'
;GKEEAQKQSKKKKRDGAKRRKNKLQTNDIDKGQEKREESDEYAVDNSEDELDRDNHSLDEPDEDDETSEALIKAFSPHNDQALEEDVHVQSFKAQLNMENATSNCNGKIWVFWSNDIDCNILDEDEQQITCNMKHNELQYKFIVPLSMLNAKIT
;
A
#
# COMPACT_ATOMS: atom_id res chain seq x y z
N GLY A 1 42.92 -37.91 -4.18
CA GLY A 1 41.91 -38.65 -3.39
C GLY A 1 40.78 -37.68 -3.15
N LYS A 2 39.61 -37.92 -3.75
CA LYS A 2 38.53 -38.79 -3.25
C LYS A 2 37.76 -38.08 -2.14
N GLU A 3 36.56 -37.56 -2.44
CA GLU A 3 35.22 -38.17 -2.22
C GLU A 3 34.55 -37.30 -1.12
N GLU A 4 33.27 -36.94 -1.06
CA GLU A 4 32.03 -37.30 -1.76
C GLU A 4 30.92 -36.34 -1.22
N ALA A 5 29.97 -35.84 -2.05
CA ALA A 5 28.55 -36.25 -2.12
C ALA A 5 27.69 -36.00 -0.83
N GLN A 6 26.40 -35.65 -0.82
CA GLN A 6 25.30 -35.80 -1.78
C GLN A 6 23.99 -35.13 -1.27
N LYS A 7 23.21 -34.61 -2.22
CA LYS A 7 21.75 -34.80 -2.47
C LYS A 7 20.67 -34.62 -1.39
N GLN A 8 19.75 -33.70 -1.72
CA GLN A 8 18.30 -33.87 -1.95
C GLN A 8 17.41 -34.63 -0.93
N SER A 9 16.29 -34.00 -0.55
CA SER A 9 14.99 -34.69 -0.62
C SER A 9 13.80 -33.74 -0.85
N LYS A 10 12.92 -34.21 -1.74
CA LYS A 10 11.63 -33.64 -2.16
C LYS A 10 10.50 -34.38 -1.43
N LYS A 11 9.43 -33.67 -1.06
CA LYS A 11 7.99 -34.07 -1.03
C LYS A 11 7.27 -33.04 -0.12
N LYS A 12 6.05 -32.56 -0.39
CA LYS A 12 4.87 -33.35 -0.74
C LYS A 12 3.75 -32.42 -1.23
N LYS A 13 3.10 -32.81 -2.33
CA LYS A 13 1.81 -32.32 -2.83
C LYS A 13 0.74 -32.37 -1.75
N ARG A 14 -0.21 -31.41 -1.78
CA ARG A 14 -1.60 -31.67 -1.40
C ARG A 14 -2.56 -30.70 -2.10
N ASP A 15 -3.34 -31.27 -3.00
CA ASP A 15 -4.53 -30.73 -3.63
C ASP A 15 -5.65 -30.44 -2.61
N GLY A 16 -6.49 -29.44 -2.88
CA GLY A 16 -7.65 -29.17 -2.03
C GLY A 16 -8.46 -27.94 -2.43
N ALA A 17 -9.03 -27.94 -3.64
CA ALA A 17 -10.13 -27.06 -3.98
C ALA A 17 -11.36 -27.34 -3.10
N LYS A 18 -12.04 -26.30 -2.58
CA LYS A 18 -13.50 -26.31 -2.45
C LYS A 18 -14.09 -24.91 -2.24
N ARG A 19 -15.02 -24.64 -3.16
CA ARG A 19 -15.78 -23.41 -3.40
C ARG A 19 -16.72 -23.07 -2.24
N ARG A 20 -16.83 -21.76 -1.98
CA ARG A 20 -17.93 -21.08 -1.28
C ARG A 20 -19.27 -21.40 -1.94
N LYS A 21 -20.29 -21.73 -1.15
CA LYS A 21 -21.71 -21.44 -1.40
C LYS A 21 -22.47 -21.34 -0.06
N ASN A 22 -22.63 -20.12 0.42
CA ASN A 22 -23.72 -19.74 1.32
C ASN A 22 -24.85 -19.23 0.42
N LYS A 23 -26.03 -19.87 0.41
CA LYS A 23 -27.30 -19.15 0.17
C LYS A 23 -28.53 -20.03 0.44
N LEU A 24 -29.48 -19.39 1.13
CA LEU A 24 -30.93 -19.56 1.11
C LEU A 24 -31.56 -20.72 1.91
N GLN A 25 -31.99 -20.34 3.12
CA GLN A 25 -33.23 -20.83 3.70
C GLN A 25 -34.39 -20.41 2.79
N THR A 26 -35.24 -21.36 2.42
CA THR A 26 -36.56 -21.10 1.82
C THR A 26 -37.58 -21.69 2.79
N ASN A 27 -38.45 -20.82 3.29
CA ASN A 27 -39.57 -21.19 4.15
C ASN A 27 -40.77 -21.41 3.21
N ASP A 28 -41.21 -22.66 3.10
CA ASP A 28 -42.47 -23.02 2.47
C ASP A 28 -43.60 -22.73 3.45
N ILE A 29 -44.42 -21.71 3.15
CA ILE A 29 -45.74 -21.54 3.77
C ILE A 29 -46.76 -21.81 2.68
N ASP A 30 -47.43 -22.95 2.84
CA ASP A 30 -48.53 -23.43 2.02
C ASP A 30 -49.81 -22.62 2.26
N LYS A 31 -50.64 -22.68 1.23
CA LYS A 31 -51.77 -21.85 0.83
C LYS A 31 -52.94 -21.82 1.79
N GLY A 32 -53.65 -20.70 1.74
CA GLY A 32 -55.10 -20.69 1.86
C GLY A 32 -55.66 -19.29 1.96
N GLN A 33 -56.28 -18.77 0.89
CA GLN A 33 -57.55 -18.03 0.96
C GLN A 33 -58.09 -17.60 -0.43
N GLU A 34 -59.10 -18.36 -0.83
CA GLU A 34 -60.38 -18.03 -1.48
C GLU A 34 -60.72 -16.56 -1.84
N LYS A 35 -61.06 -16.39 -3.14
CA LYS A 35 -62.03 -15.48 -3.81
C LYS A 35 -62.28 -14.07 -3.26
N ARG A 36 -62.10 -13.10 -4.16
CA ARG A 36 -63.14 -12.14 -4.58
C ARG A 36 -62.79 -11.59 -5.97
N GLU A 37 -63.74 -11.67 -6.90
CA GLU A 37 -63.73 -10.91 -8.15
C GLU A 37 -64.05 -9.45 -7.78
N GLU A 38 -63.10 -8.56 -8.05
CA GLU A 38 -63.23 -7.12 -7.88
C GLU A 38 -62.74 -6.48 -9.18
N SER A 39 -63.51 -5.52 -9.69
CA SER A 39 -63.33 -4.87 -10.99
C SER A 39 -61.90 -4.33 -11.14
N ASP A 40 -61.19 -4.72 -12.19
CA ASP A 40 -59.85 -4.24 -12.46
C ASP A 40 -59.94 -2.84 -13.12
N GLU A 41 -60.02 -1.80 -12.30
CA GLU A 41 -59.94 -0.39 -12.72
C GLU A 41 -58.52 0.01 -13.19
N TYR A 42 -57.59 -0.94 -13.28
CA TYR A 42 -56.22 -0.77 -13.76
C TYR A 42 -56.02 -1.29 -15.19
N ALA A 43 -56.97 -1.03 -16.08
CA ALA A 43 -56.69 -1.17 -17.51
C ALA A 43 -55.64 -0.13 -17.89
N VAL A 44 -54.36 -0.53 -17.87
CA VAL A 44 -53.23 0.27 -18.33
C VAL A 44 -53.40 0.46 -19.82
N ASP A 45 -53.78 1.67 -20.20
CA ASP A 45 -53.71 2.13 -21.58
C ASP A 45 -52.22 2.24 -21.93
N ASN A 46 -51.74 1.33 -22.77
CA ASN A 46 -50.39 1.41 -23.32
C ASN A 46 -50.37 2.54 -24.35
N SER A 47 -50.25 3.78 -23.90
CA SER A 47 -49.82 4.87 -24.77
C SER A 47 -48.35 4.63 -25.10
N GLU A 48 -48.11 4.13 -26.30
CA GLU A 48 -46.80 3.95 -26.93
C GLU A 48 -46.14 5.33 -27.12
N ASP A 49 -45.30 5.74 -26.18
CA ASP A 49 -44.48 6.96 -26.30
C ASP A 49 -43.16 6.57 -26.98
N GLU A 50 -42.99 6.99 -28.23
CA GLU A 50 -41.78 6.73 -29.02
C GLU A 50 -40.59 7.46 -28.39
N LEU A 51 -39.66 6.72 -27.80
CA LEU A 51 -38.40 7.28 -27.30
C LEU A 51 -37.54 7.72 -28.49
N ASP A 52 -37.47 9.03 -28.73
CA ASP A 52 -36.55 9.64 -29.68
C ASP A 52 -35.11 9.22 -29.35
N ARG A 53 -34.52 8.47 -30.28
CA ARG A 53 -33.19 7.87 -30.16
C ARG A 53 -32.13 8.86 -30.63
N ASP A 54 -31.93 9.93 -29.87
CA ASP A 54 -30.72 10.76 -29.99
C ASP A 54 -29.84 10.56 -28.75
N ASN A 55 -29.31 9.33 -28.62
CA ASN A 55 -28.23 9.07 -27.69
C ASN A 55 -26.91 9.52 -28.33
N HIS A 56 -26.66 10.82 -28.25
CA HIS A 56 -25.35 11.42 -28.52
C HIS A 56 -24.25 10.55 -27.91
N SER A 57 -23.34 10.05 -28.75
CA SER A 57 -22.06 9.53 -28.28
C SER A 57 -21.26 10.72 -27.74
N LEU A 58 -21.39 10.97 -26.45
CA LEU A 58 -20.46 11.79 -25.70
C LEU A 58 -19.21 10.91 -25.53
N ASP A 59 -18.19 11.14 -26.35
CA ASP A 59 -16.82 10.80 -25.96
C ASP A 59 -16.52 11.67 -24.73
N GLU A 60 -16.86 11.18 -23.54
CA GLU A 60 -16.42 11.76 -22.28
C GLU A 60 -14.90 11.56 -22.21
N PRO A 61 -14.10 12.63 -22.08
CA PRO A 61 -12.70 12.46 -21.75
C PRO A 61 -12.62 11.76 -20.40
N ASP A 62 -11.73 10.77 -20.28
CA ASP A 62 -11.44 10.05 -19.04
C ASP A 62 -10.92 11.03 -17.95
N GLU A 63 -11.81 11.76 -17.29
CA GLU A 63 -11.53 12.60 -16.12
C GLU A 63 -11.38 11.77 -14.82
N ASP A 64 -11.55 10.45 -14.93
CA ASP A 64 -11.49 9.51 -13.82
C ASP A 64 -10.07 9.11 -13.40
N ASP A 65 -9.03 9.44 -14.18
CA ASP A 65 -7.66 9.06 -13.83
C ASP A 65 -7.16 9.79 -12.56
N GLU A 66 -7.40 11.09 -12.45
CA GLU A 66 -6.90 11.87 -11.30
C GLU A 66 -7.66 11.54 -10.00
N THR A 67 -8.98 11.35 -10.08
CA THR A 67 -9.82 11.02 -8.92
C THR A 67 -9.64 9.57 -8.48
N SER A 68 -9.47 8.64 -9.43
CA SER A 68 -9.15 7.25 -9.10
C SER A 68 -7.78 7.12 -8.46
N GLU A 69 -6.76 7.86 -8.92
CA GLU A 69 -5.46 7.94 -8.25
C GLU A 69 -5.57 8.48 -6.82
N ALA A 70 -6.33 9.56 -6.60
CA ALA A 70 -6.53 10.13 -5.27
C ALA A 70 -7.21 9.15 -4.30
N LEU A 71 -8.19 8.38 -4.77
CA LEU A 71 -8.86 7.35 -3.96
C LEU A 71 -7.96 6.15 -3.70
N ILE A 72 -7.21 5.68 -4.70
CA ILE A 72 -6.24 4.60 -4.53
C ILE A 72 -5.18 5.01 -3.50
N LYS A 73 -4.70 6.26 -3.54
CA LYS A 73 -3.76 6.82 -2.56
C LYS A 73 -4.36 6.95 -1.15
N ALA A 74 -5.61 7.39 -1.05
CA ALA A 74 -6.29 7.58 0.23
C ALA A 74 -6.58 6.26 0.97
N PHE A 75 -6.76 5.15 0.22
CA PHE A 75 -7.22 3.87 0.78
C PHE A 75 -6.23 2.70 0.61
N SER A 76 -5.10 2.89 -0.07
CA SER A 76 -4.03 1.90 -0.10
C SER A 76 -3.17 2.04 1.16
N PRO A 77 -3.18 1.07 2.09
CA PRO A 77 -2.54 1.28 3.38
C PRO A 77 -1.02 1.40 3.29
N HIS A 78 -0.34 0.80 2.30
CA HIS A 78 1.13 0.71 2.29
C HIS A 78 1.70 0.56 0.87
N ASN A 79 1.96 1.65 0.14
CA ASN A 79 2.89 1.54 -1.00
C ASN A 79 3.69 2.81 -1.34
N ASP A 80 3.23 4.00 -0.94
CA ASP A 80 3.93 5.25 -1.31
C ASP A 80 4.92 5.74 -0.25
N GLN A 81 4.81 5.29 0.99
CA GLN A 81 5.57 5.87 2.10
C GLN A 81 7.09 5.73 1.94
N ALA A 82 7.57 4.58 1.47
CA ALA A 82 9.00 4.36 1.24
C ALA A 82 9.52 5.15 0.03
N LEU A 83 8.71 5.26 -1.04
CA LEU A 83 9.09 6.01 -2.24
C LEU A 83 9.09 7.52 -1.98
N GLU A 84 8.08 8.02 -1.25
CA GLU A 84 8.02 9.42 -0.85
C GLU A 84 9.17 9.76 0.13
N GLU A 85 9.52 8.87 1.05
CA GLU A 85 10.63 9.06 1.98
C GLU A 85 11.97 9.19 1.27
N ASP A 86 12.26 8.31 0.30
CA ASP A 86 13.47 8.40 -0.52
C ASP A 86 13.53 9.74 -1.28
N VAL A 87 12.41 10.19 -1.86
CA VAL A 87 12.34 11.48 -2.55
C VAL A 87 12.63 12.64 -1.61
N HIS A 88 12.10 12.62 -0.38
CA HIS A 88 12.37 13.65 0.62
C HIS A 88 13.84 13.66 1.03
N VAL A 89 14.43 12.50 1.34
CA VAL A 89 15.85 12.38 1.70
C VAL A 89 16.76 12.91 0.60
N GLN A 90 16.49 12.59 -0.68
CA GLN A 90 17.29 13.11 -1.79
C GLN A 90 17.16 14.63 -1.94
N SER A 91 15.98 15.20 -1.70
CA SER A 91 15.79 16.65 -1.73
C SER A 91 16.63 17.36 -0.67
N PHE A 92 16.59 16.88 0.58
CA PHE A 92 17.41 17.43 1.66
C PHE A 92 18.90 17.25 1.42
N LYS A 93 19.30 16.10 0.89
CA LYS A 93 20.68 15.82 0.50
C LYS A 93 21.20 16.85 -0.51
N ALA A 94 20.41 17.19 -1.53
CA ALA A 94 20.73 18.25 -2.49
C ALA A 94 20.78 19.65 -1.85
N GLN A 95 19.81 19.99 -1.00
CA GLN A 95 19.76 21.28 -0.30
C GLN A 95 20.95 21.49 0.65
N LEU A 96 21.39 20.44 1.34
CA LEU A 96 22.55 20.44 2.23
C LEU A 96 23.88 20.30 1.47
N ASN A 97 23.83 20.05 0.17
CA ASN A 97 24.99 19.78 -0.69
C ASN A 97 25.88 18.64 -0.14
N MET A 98 25.23 17.57 0.33
CA MET A 98 25.86 16.37 0.88
C MET A 98 25.74 15.22 -0.12
N GLU A 99 26.72 14.34 -0.21
CA GLU A 99 26.73 13.28 -1.23
C GLU A 99 26.28 11.92 -0.71
N ASN A 100 26.17 11.74 0.60
CA ASN A 100 25.73 10.50 1.22
C ASN A 100 24.66 10.76 2.29
N ALA A 101 23.76 9.79 2.44
CA ALA A 101 22.69 9.83 3.43
C ALA A 101 22.34 8.40 3.85
N THR A 102 21.88 8.26 5.10
CA THR A 102 21.21 7.05 5.59
C THR A 102 20.16 7.44 6.61
N SER A 103 19.22 6.54 6.85
CA SER A 103 18.25 6.66 7.94
C SER A 103 18.36 5.47 8.89
N ASN A 104 17.72 5.57 10.05
CA ASN A 104 17.43 4.39 10.87
C ASN A 104 16.27 3.56 10.28
N CYS A 105 15.97 2.41 10.88
CA CYS A 105 15.03 1.41 10.35
C CYS A 105 13.58 1.87 10.19
N ASN A 106 13.15 2.94 10.86
CA ASN A 106 11.82 3.53 10.69
C ASN A 106 11.83 4.86 9.94
N GLY A 107 12.99 5.25 9.39
CA GLY A 107 13.11 6.43 8.55
C GLY A 107 13.04 7.78 9.29
N LYS A 108 12.99 7.81 10.63
CA LYS A 108 12.77 9.06 11.38
C LYS A 108 14.04 9.82 11.73
N ILE A 109 15.18 9.16 11.73
CA ILE A 109 16.47 9.77 12.02
C ILE A 109 17.30 9.69 10.76
N TRP A 110 17.68 10.84 10.21
CA TRP A 110 18.53 10.91 9.02
C TRP A 110 19.92 11.39 9.37
N VAL A 111 20.91 10.77 8.75
CA VAL A 111 22.31 11.13 8.84
C VAL A 111 22.79 11.48 7.44
N PHE A 112 23.38 12.67 7.29
CA PHE A 112 23.96 13.15 6.04
C PHE A 112 25.46 13.39 6.25
N TRP A 113 26.26 13.03 5.27
CA TRP A 113 27.71 13.26 5.32
C TRP A 113 28.30 13.42 3.93
N SER A 114 29.47 14.04 3.91
CA SER A 114 30.21 14.34 2.69
C SER A 114 31.07 13.16 2.21
N ASN A 115 31.51 13.18 0.95
CA ASN A 115 32.35 12.11 0.38
C ASN A 115 33.74 11.94 1.03
N ASP A 116 34.23 12.94 1.73
CA ASP A 116 35.46 12.93 2.52
C ASP A 116 35.30 12.23 3.88
N ILE A 117 34.10 11.75 4.21
CA ILE A 117 33.80 11.05 5.45
C ILE A 117 33.31 9.62 5.16
N ASP A 118 34.00 8.64 5.73
CA ASP A 118 33.53 7.26 5.83
C ASP A 118 32.56 7.14 7.02
N CYS A 119 31.32 6.73 6.76
CA CYS A 119 30.29 6.49 7.78
C CYS A 119 29.90 5.01 7.78
N ASN A 120 30.07 4.33 8.91
CA ASN A 120 29.65 2.94 9.09
C ASN A 120 28.64 2.84 10.23
N ILE A 121 27.46 2.29 9.95
CA ILE A 121 26.44 2.05 10.97
C ILE A 121 26.92 0.93 11.89
N LEU A 122 26.93 1.18 13.20
CA LEU A 122 27.30 0.20 14.23
C LEU A 122 26.07 -0.46 14.84
N ASP A 123 25.02 0.33 15.07
CA ASP A 123 23.77 -0.10 15.68
C ASP A 123 22.64 0.81 15.22
N GLU A 124 21.44 0.26 15.04
CA GLU A 124 20.25 1.01 14.67
C GLU A 124 18.98 0.36 15.24
N ASP A 125 18.06 1.21 15.68
CA ASP A 125 16.71 0.83 16.04
C ASP A 125 15.72 1.98 15.76
N GLU A 126 14.48 1.82 16.18
CA GLU A 126 13.43 2.80 15.94
C GLU A 126 13.68 4.16 16.60
N GLN A 127 14.50 4.24 17.65
CA GLN A 127 14.73 5.43 18.46
C GLN A 127 16.15 5.98 18.35
N GLN A 128 17.10 5.22 17.79
CA GLN A 128 18.49 5.62 17.67
C GLN A 128 19.20 5.05 16.44
N ILE A 129 20.27 5.74 16.03
CA ILE A 129 21.28 5.26 15.09
C ILE A 129 22.66 5.64 15.64
N THR A 130 23.58 4.67 15.64
CA THR A 130 24.96 4.91 16.07
C THR A 130 25.91 4.70 14.89
N CYS A 131 26.61 5.77 14.54
CA CYS A 131 27.54 5.76 13.41
C CYS A 131 28.98 5.82 13.87
N ASN A 132 29.83 5.11 13.15
CA ASN A 132 31.27 5.27 13.18
C ASN A 132 31.69 6.19 12.03
N MET A 133 32.17 7.38 12.35
CA MET A 133 32.54 8.40 11.37
C MET A 133 34.04 8.63 11.38
N LYS A 134 34.66 8.60 10.20
CA LYS A 134 36.09 8.84 10.01
C LYS A 134 36.29 9.73 8.80
N HIS A 135 37.10 10.77 8.93
CA HIS A 135 37.50 11.58 7.78
C HIS A 135 38.60 10.86 6.99
N ASN A 136 38.54 10.89 5.66
CA ASN A 136 39.38 10.05 4.80
C ASN A 136 40.87 10.42 4.90
N GLU A 137 41.16 11.72 5.01
CA GLU A 137 42.53 12.23 5.12
C GLU A 137 43.04 12.36 6.56
N LEU A 138 42.14 12.36 7.55
CA LEU A 138 42.52 12.56 8.95
C LEU A 138 42.44 11.22 9.69
N GLN A 139 43.36 10.99 10.62
CA GLN A 139 43.35 9.74 11.40
C GLN A 139 42.32 9.76 12.54
N TYR A 140 41.49 10.80 12.64
CA TYR A 140 40.49 10.93 13.68
C TYR A 140 39.23 10.12 13.38
N LYS A 141 38.73 9.44 14.40
CA LYS A 141 37.59 8.55 14.36
C LYS A 141 36.62 8.93 15.48
N PHE A 142 35.37 9.10 15.15
CA PHE A 142 34.31 9.49 16.06
C PHE A 142 33.23 8.41 16.09
N ILE A 143 32.63 8.22 17.26
CA ILE A 143 31.40 7.43 17.41
C ILE A 143 30.32 8.44 17.74
N VAL A 144 29.29 8.48 16.90
CA VAL A 144 28.22 9.47 16.99
C VAL A 144 26.91 8.71 17.21
N PRO A 145 26.42 8.62 18.46
CA PRO A 145 25.07 8.15 18.75
C PRO A 145 24.07 9.30 18.54
N LEU A 146 23.01 9.05 17.79
CA LEU A 146 21.89 9.95 17.56
C LEU A 146 20.61 9.27 18.02
N SER A 147 19.78 9.96 18.81
CA SER A 147 18.54 9.42 19.34
C SER A 147 17.42 10.45 19.35
N MET A 148 16.18 10.02 19.11
CA MET A 148 15.01 10.88 19.25
C MET A 148 14.78 11.27 20.71
N LEU A 149 14.65 12.58 20.98
CA LEU A 149 14.28 13.09 22.29
C LEU A 149 12.78 13.39 22.33
N ASN A 150 12.00 12.57 23.03
CA ASN A 150 10.59 12.83 23.29
C ASN A 150 10.43 13.71 24.53
N ALA A 151 10.26 15.01 24.34
CA ALA A 151 9.91 15.91 25.42
C ALA A 151 8.42 15.75 25.78
N LYS A 152 8.11 15.36 27.02
CA LYS A 152 6.74 15.47 27.55
C LYS A 152 6.51 16.93 27.97
N ILE A 153 5.69 17.64 27.20
CA ILE A 153 5.12 18.92 27.64
C ILE A 153 4.05 18.57 28.68
N THR A 154 4.30 18.91 29.95
CA THR A 154 3.39 18.67 31.07
C THR A 154 2.79 19.99 31.52
#